data_AF-A0A7C1CBU1-F1
#
_entry.id   AF-A0A7C1CBU1-F1
#
_cell.length_a   1.000
_cell.length_b   1.000
_cell.length_c   1.000
_cell.angle_alpha   90.00
_cell.angle_beta   90.00
_cell.angle_gamma   90.00
#
_symmetry.space_group_name_H-M   'P 1'
#
loop_
_entity.id
_entity.type
_entity.pdbx_description
1 polymer ?
#
loop_
_entity_poly.entity_id
_entity_poly.type
_entity_poly.pdbx_seq_one_letter_code
_entity_poly.pdbx_strand_id
1 'polypeptide(L)'
;EGEFIVENSFGVKKGVAGGNFFIMAKDLKSGLSAAEAAVEAIRKNVRGVILPFPGGICRSGSKVGSLKYKFPASTNHLYCPKLKNILSESRVPEEVNAIYEIVINGLSLNNVKMAMTEGIKAAVKIPRVVRISAGNYDGKIGPMKIYLREILES
;
A
#
# COMPACT_ATOMS: atom_id res chain seq x y z
N GLU A 1 40.71 -3.90 12.78
CA GLU A 1 39.80 -2.75 12.58
C GLU A 1 39.21 -2.18 13.87
N GLY A 2 39.22 -2.90 15.02
CA GLY A 2 38.93 -2.31 16.34
C GLY A 2 37.90 -3.09 17.15
N GLU A 3 37.09 -2.38 17.93
CA GLU A 3 36.03 -2.94 18.78
C GLU A 3 34.63 -2.66 18.20
N PHE A 4 33.73 -3.63 18.29
CA PHE A 4 32.32 -3.49 17.93
C PHE A 4 31.47 -3.40 19.20
N ILE A 5 30.84 -2.25 19.41
CA ILE A 5 29.96 -1.98 20.56
C ILE A 5 28.51 -2.22 20.14
N VAL A 6 27.80 -3.02 20.92
CA VAL A 6 26.38 -3.34 20.72
C VAL A 6 25.64 -3.31 22.05
N GLU A 7 24.38 -2.90 22.01
CA GLU A 7 23.53 -2.81 23.20
C GLU A 7 23.13 -4.21 23.69
N ASN A 8 23.06 -4.40 25.02
CA ASN A 8 22.78 -5.71 25.61
C ASN A 8 21.32 -6.19 25.39
N SER A 9 20.41 -5.30 25.01
CA SER A 9 19.00 -5.65 24.77
C SER A 9 18.33 -4.70 23.78
N PHE A 10 17.28 -5.20 23.12
CA PHE A 10 16.48 -4.44 22.15
C PHE A 10 14.99 -4.57 22.50
N GLY A 11 14.28 -3.44 22.51
CA GLY A 11 12.85 -3.41 22.81
C GLY A 11 11.99 -4.04 21.71
N VAL A 12 11.01 -4.85 22.10
CA VAL A 12 10.01 -5.43 21.20
C VAL A 12 8.62 -4.98 21.64
N LYS A 13 7.75 -4.65 20.69
CA LYS A 13 6.35 -4.34 20.95
C LYS A 13 5.44 -4.91 19.87
N LYS A 14 4.17 -5.09 20.22
CA LYS A 14 3.12 -5.41 19.24
C LYS A 14 2.94 -4.23 18.29
N GLY A 15 3.14 -4.47 17.00
CA GLY A 15 2.95 -3.49 15.92
C GLY A 15 1.68 -3.75 15.11
N VAL A 16 1.50 -2.93 14.08
CA VAL A 16 0.46 -3.05 13.06
C VAL A 16 1.14 -3.35 11.73
N ALA A 17 0.63 -4.32 10.99
CA ALA A 17 1.14 -4.68 9.68
C ALA A 17 0.03 -4.68 8.63
N GLY A 18 0.36 -4.28 7.40
CA GLY A 18 -0.54 -4.37 6.26
C GLY A 18 -1.51 -3.20 6.08
N GLY A 19 -1.29 -2.06 6.75
CA GLY A 19 -1.97 -0.83 6.35
C GLY A 19 -1.59 -0.49 4.91
N ASN A 20 -2.55 -0.16 4.06
CA ASN A 20 -2.26 -0.01 2.64
C ASN A 20 -3.20 0.95 1.93
N PHE A 21 -2.75 1.47 0.79
CA PHE A 21 -3.62 2.13 -0.18
C PHE A 21 -3.11 1.88 -1.60
N PHE A 22 -4.04 1.94 -2.56
CA PHE A 22 -3.80 1.80 -3.99
C PHE A 22 -3.80 3.16 -4.66
N ILE A 23 -2.84 3.37 -5.55
CA ILE A 23 -2.75 4.51 -6.45
C ILE A 23 -3.08 4.01 -7.85
N MET A 24 -4.20 4.45 -8.40
CA MET A 24 -4.67 4.06 -9.73
C MET A 24 -4.48 5.23 -10.71
N ALA A 25 -3.68 5.03 -11.74
CA ALA A 25 -3.26 6.10 -12.66
C ALA A 25 -3.50 5.73 -14.13
N LYS A 26 -3.56 6.76 -14.98
CA LYS A 26 -3.76 6.60 -16.43
C LYS A 26 -2.60 5.90 -17.14
N ASP A 27 -1.40 5.91 -16.57
CA ASP A 27 -0.20 5.30 -17.13
C ASP A 27 0.84 4.97 -16.06
N LEU A 28 1.82 4.14 -16.45
CA LEU A 28 2.88 3.66 -15.57
C LEU A 28 3.74 4.78 -14.99
N LYS A 29 4.09 5.79 -15.79
CA LYS A 29 4.96 6.88 -15.36
C LYS A 29 4.29 7.69 -14.24
N SER A 30 3.05 8.12 -14.48
CA SER A 30 2.27 8.88 -13.51
C SER A 30 2.01 8.08 -12.24
N GLY A 31 1.69 6.79 -12.37
CA GLY A 31 1.49 5.90 -11.23
C GLY A 31 2.75 5.70 -10.38
N LEU A 32 3.90 5.49 -11.02
CA LEU A 32 5.17 5.34 -10.32
C LEU A 32 5.59 6.63 -9.62
N SER A 33 5.51 7.77 -10.31
CA SER A 33 5.84 9.07 -9.71
C SER A 33 4.94 9.40 -8.51
N ALA A 34 3.65 9.04 -8.56
CA ALA A 34 2.74 9.18 -7.43
C ALA A 34 3.11 8.26 -6.25
N ALA A 35 3.52 7.02 -6.54
CA ALA A 35 3.99 6.09 -5.53
C ALA A 35 5.31 6.53 -4.88
N GLU A 36 6.27 7.02 -5.67
CA GLU A 36 7.53 7.57 -5.17
C GLU A 36 7.31 8.82 -4.32
N ALA A 37 6.45 9.73 -4.76
CA ALA A 37 6.07 10.91 -3.98
C ALA A 37 5.39 10.53 -2.64
N ALA A 38 4.56 9.49 -2.64
CA ALA A 38 3.96 8.97 -1.42
C ALA A 38 5.01 8.37 -0.46
N VAL A 39 5.94 7.57 -0.98
CA VAL A 39 7.04 6.99 -0.21
C VAL A 39 7.90 8.08 0.43
N GLU A 40 8.25 9.12 -0.34
CA GLU A 40 9.05 10.24 0.14
C GLU A 40 8.33 11.01 1.26
N ALA A 41 7.07 11.36 1.05
CA ALA A 41 6.26 12.05 2.04
C ALA A 41 6.15 11.27 3.35
N ILE A 42 5.88 9.96 3.26
CA ILE A 42 5.81 9.09 4.44
C ILE A 42 7.14 9.07 5.19
N ARG A 43 8.26 8.86 4.49
CA ARG A 43 9.60 8.80 5.11
C ARG A 43 9.99 10.13 5.77
N LYS A 44 9.61 11.25 5.17
CA LYS A 44 9.94 12.59 5.66
C LYS A 44 9.09 12.99 6.86
N ASN A 45 7.80 12.68 6.83
CA ASN A 45 6.83 13.27 7.75
C ASN A 45 6.38 12.32 8.87
N VAL A 46 6.63 11.01 8.76
CA VAL A 46 6.06 10.02 9.69
C VAL A 46 7.13 9.12 10.28
N ARG A 47 7.25 9.16 11.61
CA ARG A 47 8.12 8.26 12.39
C ARG A 47 7.36 7.00 12.83
N GLY A 48 8.12 5.94 13.10
CA GLY A 48 7.58 4.69 13.63
C GLY A 48 6.81 3.84 12.61
N VAL A 49 7.09 4.03 11.32
CA VAL A 49 6.57 3.19 10.23
C VAL A 49 7.71 2.72 9.33
N ILE A 50 7.46 1.64 8.60
CA ILE A 50 8.30 1.15 7.51
C ILE A 50 7.44 0.84 6.29
N LEU A 51 8.07 0.88 5.12
CA LEU A 51 7.50 0.51 3.83
C LEU A 51 8.28 -0.72 3.33
N PRO A 52 7.80 -1.96 3.59
CA PRO A 52 8.64 -3.15 3.52
C PRO A 52 8.90 -3.66 2.10
N PHE A 53 8.18 -3.16 1.10
CA PHE A 53 8.40 -3.55 -0.30
C PHE A 53 9.63 -2.85 -0.90
N PRO A 54 10.20 -3.37 -2.00
CA PRO A 54 11.32 -2.72 -2.69
C PRO A 54 11.01 -1.26 -3.03
N GLY A 55 11.85 -0.33 -2.58
CA GLY A 55 11.62 1.10 -2.74
C GLY A 55 10.39 1.64 -2.00
N GLY A 56 9.73 0.84 -1.16
CA GLY A 56 8.46 1.14 -0.50
C GLY A 56 7.21 0.89 -1.35
N ILE A 57 7.34 0.26 -2.52
CA ILE A 57 6.27 0.18 -3.53
C ILE A 57 5.98 -1.28 -3.89
N CYS A 58 4.72 -1.71 -3.74
CA CYS A 58 4.22 -3.00 -4.19
C CYS A 58 3.62 -2.87 -5.60
N ARG A 59 4.09 -3.71 -6.54
CA ARG A 59 3.56 -3.78 -7.92
C ARG A 59 2.86 -5.11 -8.23
N SER A 60 2.93 -6.09 -7.32
CA SER A 60 2.48 -7.46 -7.55
C SER A 60 1.14 -7.81 -6.89
N GLY A 61 0.46 -6.84 -6.26
CA GLY A 61 -0.76 -6.95 -5.43
C GLY A 61 -1.45 -8.32 -5.43
N SER A 62 -1.57 -8.94 -4.25
CA SER A 62 -2.01 -10.32 -4.11
C SER A 62 -3.44 -10.46 -3.59
N LYS A 63 -4.07 -11.61 -3.87
CA LYS A 63 -5.23 -12.12 -3.15
C LYS A 63 -4.88 -13.42 -2.42
N VAL A 64 -5.66 -13.76 -1.40
CA VAL A 64 -5.55 -15.06 -0.71
C VAL A 64 -5.95 -16.18 -1.66
N GLY A 65 -5.19 -17.26 -1.65
CA GLY A 65 -5.45 -18.44 -2.47
C GLY A 65 -5.18 -18.21 -3.96
N SER A 66 -5.69 -19.11 -4.78
CA SER A 66 -5.66 -19.04 -6.25
C SER A 66 -6.91 -19.73 -6.82
N LEU A 67 -7.36 -19.26 -7.97
CA LEU A 67 -8.56 -19.80 -8.64
C LEU A 67 -8.30 -21.16 -9.30
N LYS A 68 -7.05 -21.44 -9.68
CA LYS A 68 -6.68 -22.61 -10.50
C LYS A 68 -5.65 -23.52 -9.84
N TYR A 69 -4.80 -22.97 -8.97
CA TYR A 69 -3.65 -23.69 -8.42
C TYR A 69 -3.69 -23.72 -6.90
N LYS A 70 -3.03 -24.70 -6.27
CA LYS A 70 -2.89 -24.77 -4.81
C LYS A 70 -1.76 -23.85 -4.34
N PHE A 71 -2.03 -22.54 -4.32
CA PHE A 71 -1.08 -21.54 -3.80
C PHE A 71 -1.69 -20.73 -2.65
N PRO A 72 -0.90 -20.34 -1.63
CA PRO A 72 -1.37 -19.56 -0.50
C PRO A 72 -1.76 -18.12 -0.90
N ALA A 73 -1.13 -17.59 -1.94
CA ALA A 73 -1.44 -16.30 -2.54
C ALA A 73 -1.23 -16.35 -4.06
N SER A 74 -1.92 -15.48 -4.76
CA SER A 74 -1.75 -15.27 -6.21
C SER A 74 -2.08 -13.84 -6.58
N THR A 75 -1.85 -13.46 -7.84
CA THR A 75 -2.18 -12.11 -8.32
C THR A 75 -3.64 -11.75 -8.03
N ASN A 76 -3.86 -10.52 -7.58
CA ASN A 76 -5.19 -9.95 -7.44
C ASN A 76 -5.71 -9.51 -8.82
N HIS A 77 -6.10 -10.50 -9.62
CA HIS A 77 -6.62 -10.33 -10.98
C HIS A 77 -7.71 -9.25 -11.12
N LEU A 78 -8.55 -9.05 -10.11
CA LEU A 78 -9.58 -8.00 -10.11
C LEU A 78 -9.01 -6.59 -10.25
N TYR A 79 -7.77 -6.37 -9.80
CA TYR A 79 -7.04 -5.10 -9.92
C TYR A 79 -5.91 -5.17 -10.96
N CYS A 80 -5.94 -6.13 -11.90
CA CYS A 80 -4.94 -6.21 -12.96
C CYS A 80 -5.39 -5.39 -14.19
N PRO A 81 -4.72 -4.25 -14.53
CA PRO A 81 -5.19 -3.40 -15.62
C PRO A 81 -5.21 -4.08 -16.99
N LYS A 82 -4.33 -5.08 -17.20
CA LYS A 82 -4.29 -5.85 -18.45
C LYS A 82 -5.45 -6.83 -18.61
N LEU A 83 -6.14 -7.16 -17.51
CA LEU A 83 -7.28 -8.09 -17.53
C LEU A 83 -8.63 -7.36 -17.47
N LYS A 84 -8.65 -6.02 -17.36
CA LYS A 84 -9.88 -5.27 -17.09
C LYS A 84 -10.98 -5.42 -18.15
N ASN A 85 -10.59 -5.58 -19.42
CA ASN A 85 -11.54 -5.78 -20.53
C ASN A 85 -11.90 -7.26 -20.76
N ILE A 86 -11.29 -8.16 -19.99
CA ILE A 86 -11.50 -9.60 -20.08
C ILE A 86 -12.37 -10.08 -18.91
N LEU A 87 -12.20 -9.46 -17.73
CA LEU A 87 -12.90 -9.81 -16.49
C LEU A 87 -14.15 -8.94 -16.32
N SER A 88 -15.33 -9.55 -16.32
CA SER A 88 -16.61 -8.86 -16.06
C SER A 88 -16.66 -8.15 -14.71
N GLU A 89 -15.96 -8.70 -13.73
CA GLU A 89 -15.92 -8.27 -12.34
C GLU A 89 -14.68 -7.41 -12.02
N SER A 90 -13.98 -6.90 -13.04
CA SER A 90 -12.81 -6.05 -12.83
C SER A 90 -13.14 -4.86 -11.93
N ARG A 91 -12.24 -4.58 -10.98
CA ARG A 91 -12.29 -3.41 -10.10
C ARG A 91 -11.39 -2.28 -10.61
N VAL A 92 -10.84 -2.41 -11.81
CA VAL A 92 -10.00 -1.38 -12.44
C VAL A 92 -10.90 -0.41 -13.20
N PRO A 93 -10.90 0.91 -12.86
CA PRO A 93 -11.62 1.90 -13.64
C PRO A 93 -11.15 1.96 -15.09
N GLU A 94 -12.05 2.35 -16.01
CA GLU A 94 -11.80 2.35 -17.45
C GLU A 94 -10.53 3.13 -17.85
N GLU A 95 -10.33 4.32 -17.26
CA GLU A 95 -9.18 5.19 -17.55
C GLU A 95 -7.85 4.72 -16.94
N VAL A 96 -7.87 3.70 -16.06
CA VAL A 96 -6.69 3.27 -15.30
C VAL A 96 -5.90 2.21 -16.08
N ASN A 97 -4.60 2.43 -16.24
CA ASN A 97 -3.69 1.48 -16.90
C ASN A 97 -2.49 1.07 -16.02
N ALA A 98 -2.36 1.67 -14.84
CA ALA A 98 -1.35 1.31 -13.86
C ALA A 98 -1.92 1.40 -12.44
N ILE A 99 -1.62 0.40 -11.62
CA ILE A 99 -1.97 0.39 -10.19
C ILE A 99 -0.70 0.06 -9.41
N TYR A 100 -0.43 0.88 -8.40
CA TYR A 100 0.63 0.67 -7.42
C TYR A 100 0.02 0.61 -6.02
N GLU A 101 0.61 -0.18 -5.16
CA GLU A 101 0.19 -0.33 -3.76
C GLU A 101 1.32 0.15 -2.85
N ILE A 102 0.97 0.94 -1.84
CA ILE A 102 1.86 1.28 -0.74
C ILE A 102 1.42 0.47 0.47
N VAL A 103 2.31 -0.38 0.99
CA VAL A 103 2.08 -1.17 2.21
C VAL A 103 2.91 -0.59 3.34
N ILE A 104 2.29 -0.46 4.51
CA ILE A 104 2.81 0.23 5.68
C ILE A 104 2.69 -0.70 6.89
N ASN A 105 3.82 -0.91 7.56
CA ASN A 105 3.85 -1.48 8.91
C ASN A 105 4.26 -0.38 9.89
N GLY A 106 3.75 -0.41 11.12
CA GLY A 106 4.05 0.63 12.10
C GLY A 106 4.01 0.16 13.55
N LEU A 107 4.61 0.97 14.42
CA LEU A 107 4.67 0.73 15.86
C LEU A 107 3.32 1.00 16.57
N SER A 108 2.38 1.66 15.90
CA SER A 108 1.01 1.85 16.37
C SER A 108 0.05 2.05 15.20
N LEU A 109 -1.25 1.86 15.44
CA LEU A 109 -2.28 2.14 14.44
C LEU A 109 -2.27 3.63 14.03
N ASN A 110 -2.00 4.54 14.96
CA ASN A 110 -1.93 5.97 14.67
C ASN A 110 -0.78 6.30 13.70
N ASN A 111 0.39 5.70 13.90
CA ASN A 111 1.52 5.89 12.97
C ASN A 111 1.15 5.42 11.55
N VAL A 112 0.46 4.29 11.42
CA VAL A 112 0.00 3.76 10.13
C VAL A 112 -1.04 4.69 9.49
N LYS A 113 -2.03 5.18 10.26
CA LYS A 113 -3.04 6.14 9.76
C LYS A 113 -2.38 7.42 9.25
N MET A 114 -1.45 8.02 10.01
CA MET A 114 -0.70 9.20 9.58
C MET A 114 0.09 8.94 8.29
N ALA A 115 0.76 7.79 8.17
CA ALA A 115 1.47 7.41 6.96
C ALA A 115 0.54 7.27 5.75
N MET A 116 -0.63 6.65 5.92
CA MET A 116 -1.63 6.56 4.85
C MET A 116 -2.10 7.96 4.44
N THR A 117 -2.43 8.84 5.38
CA THR A 117 -2.86 10.22 5.11
C THR A 117 -1.80 11.01 4.36
N GLU A 118 -0.55 11.02 4.83
CA GLU A 118 0.55 11.75 4.19
C GLU A 118 0.87 11.20 2.79
N GLY A 119 0.93 9.88 2.65
CA GLY A 119 1.17 9.22 1.37
C GLY A 119 0.08 9.52 0.35
N ILE A 120 -1.19 9.46 0.76
CA ILE A 120 -2.33 9.78 -0.12
C ILE A 120 -2.31 11.26 -0.52
N LYS A 121 -2.13 12.18 0.44
CA LYS A 121 -2.06 13.63 0.16
C LYS A 121 -0.93 13.99 -0.80
N ALA A 122 0.19 13.26 -0.78
CA ALA A 122 1.27 13.44 -1.74
C ALA A 122 0.94 12.83 -3.11
N ALA A 123 0.43 11.59 -3.14
CA ALA A 123 0.11 10.89 -4.38
C ALA A 123 -0.90 11.66 -5.25
N VAL A 124 -1.96 12.21 -4.65
CA VAL A 124 -3.03 12.91 -5.40
C VAL A 124 -2.59 14.23 -6.03
N LYS A 125 -1.42 14.77 -5.66
CA LYS A 125 -0.85 15.95 -6.31
C LYS A 125 -0.21 15.65 -7.66
N ILE A 126 0.06 14.37 -7.94
CA ILE A 126 0.62 13.96 -9.23
C ILE A 126 -0.50 13.93 -10.29
N PRO A 127 -0.32 14.60 -11.44
CA PRO A 127 -1.30 14.56 -12.51
C PRO A 127 -1.60 13.14 -12.96
N ARG A 128 -2.83 12.91 -13.44
CA ARG A 128 -3.26 11.64 -14.05
C ARG A 128 -3.37 10.47 -13.05
N VAL A 129 -3.30 10.75 -11.74
CA VAL A 129 -3.91 9.88 -10.73
C VAL A 129 -5.43 9.97 -10.86
N VAL A 130 -6.07 8.83 -11.04
CA VAL A 130 -7.51 8.72 -11.30
C VAL A 130 -8.26 8.43 -10.02
N ARG A 131 -7.73 7.54 -9.19
CA ARG A 131 -8.42 7.07 -7.99
C ARG A 131 -7.44 6.59 -6.92
N ILE A 132 -7.83 6.84 -5.67
CA ILE A 132 -7.24 6.19 -4.48
C ILE A 132 -8.23 5.15 -3.97
N SER A 133 -7.70 3.99 -3.55
CA SER A 133 -8.47 2.93 -2.91
C SER A 133 -7.61 2.23 -1.85
N ALA A 134 -8.11 1.15 -1.25
CA ALA A 134 -7.36 0.32 -0.34
C ALA A 134 -7.76 -1.16 -0.47
N GLY A 135 -6.77 -2.04 -0.33
CA GLY A 135 -6.95 -3.47 -0.26
C GLY A 135 -7.51 -3.89 1.09
N ASN A 136 -8.49 -4.79 1.06
CA ASN A 136 -9.04 -5.43 2.24
C ASN A 136 -9.45 -6.87 1.89
N TYR A 137 -9.72 -7.67 2.92
CA TYR A 137 -10.19 -9.05 2.81
C TYR A 137 -11.63 -9.18 3.32
N ASP A 138 -12.49 -8.22 2.96
CA ASP A 138 -13.91 -8.12 3.36
C ASP A 138 -14.12 -8.14 4.88
N GLY A 139 -13.12 -7.70 5.66
CA GLY A 139 -13.14 -7.76 7.12
C GLY A 139 -13.05 -9.17 7.70
N LYS A 140 -12.80 -10.19 6.86
CA LYS A 140 -12.63 -11.59 7.28
C LYS A 140 -11.21 -11.88 7.78
N ILE A 141 -10.24 -11.02 7.44
CA ILE A 141 -8.84 -11.15 7.82
C ILE A 141 -8.35 -9.83 8.40
N GLY A 142 -7.72 -9.90 9.57
CA GLY A 142 -7.15 -8.75 10.29
C GLY A 142 -8.17 -8.07 11.22
N PRO A 143 -7.81 -7.77 12.48
CA PRO A 143 -8.72 -7.16 13.45
C PRO A 143 -8.88 -5.64 13.27
N MET A 144 -8.03 -5.00 12.47
CA MET A 144 -7.99 -3.54 12.31
C MET A 144 -8.56 -3.13 10.95
N LYS A 145 -9.40 -2.09 10.96
CA LYS A 145 -9.94 -1.46 9.76
C LYS A 145 -9.53 0.01 9.75
N ILE A 146 -9.01 0.48 8.62
CA ILE A 146 -8.67 1.89 8.40
C ILE A 146 -9.55 2.37 7.26
N TYR A 147 -10.54 3.20 7.57
CA TYR A 147 -11.41 3.78 6.56
C TYR A 147 -10.76 5.04 6.00
N LEU A 148 -10.55 5.07 4.68
CA LEU A 148 -9.86 6.18 4.01
C LEU A 148 -10.56 7.52 4.26
N ARG A 149 -11.90 7.51 4.29
CA ARG A 149 -12.70 8.71 4.56
C ARG A 149 -12.36 9.32 5.93
N GLU A 150 -12.34 8.49 6.97
CA GLU A 150 -12.08 8.94 8.35
C GLU A 150 -10.70 9.57 8.52
N ILE A 151 -9.66 9.01 7.88
CA ILE A 151 -8.28 9.50 8.02
C ILE A 151 -7.97 10.71 7.12
N LEU A 152 -8.88 11.07 6.22
CA LEU A 152 -8.74 12.21 5.30
C LEU A 152 -9.63 13.39 5.68
N GLU A 153 -10.73 13.14 6.39
CA GLU A 153 -11.62 14.17 6.94
C GLU A 153 -11.14 14.72 8.30
N SER A 154 -10.17 14.05 8.94
CA SER A 154 -9.48 14.48 10.18
C SER A 154 -8.33 15.45 9.91
#